data_AF-A0A3D1PQ60-F1
#
_entry.id   AF-A0A3D1PQ60-F1
#
_cell.length_a   1.000
_cell.length_b   1.000
_cell.length_c   1.000
_cell.angle_alpha   90.00
_cell.angle_beta   90.00
_cell.angle_gamma   90.00
#
_symmetry.space_group_name_H-M   'P 1'
#
loop_
_entity.id
_entity.type
_entity.pdbx_description
1 polymer ?
#
loop_
_entity_poly.entity_id
_entity_poly.type
_entity_poly.pdbx_seq_one_letter_code
_entity_poly.pdbx_strand_id
1 'polypeptide(L)'
;EINLKADDIVNMGLAKLVDAPVLLVGDIDRGGVFAQLFGTVELLEPDERARIKGLIINKFRGDVGILRPGLAMLEEKTHLPVFGVVPYLKVDIEDEDSLSDRLQVKNAVKPLDAAIVRLPHISNFTDFMPLEQHPLLGVRYVQTTRGLGAPDCVILPGTKNTVDDLLWLRQCGLEAAISKLAQRGTPVLGVCGGYQMLGQTLADPEGTESGRPQTLRGLGLLPTQTTFTAEKRRTQSQATVTAEPFAGAHLTGYEIHTGRTTVQGAPFCTLADGTPEGCVQGQVFGTYLHGLFDSGELTEQFAAYLCRRKGIDPAAAAPISMQEYRTQQLDLLADGVRHNLDLAAVYAAMGLAQPAERGNDQ
;
A
#
# COMPACT_ATOMS: atom_id res chain seq x y z
N GLU A 1 11.36 5.07 19.37
CA GLU A 1 12.17 4.17 20.22
C GLU A 1 13.27 4.98 20.92
N ILE A 2 13.76 4.54 22.09
CA ILE A 2 14.75 5.29 22.89
C ILE A 2 16.07 5.48 22.13
N ASN A 3 16.49 4.45 21.38
CA ASN A 3 17.67 4.43 20.51
C ASN A 3 17.59 5.37 19.30
N LEU A 4 16.40 5.88 18.95
CA LEU A 4 16.18 6.79 17.83
C LEU A 4 15.72 8.18 18.30
N LYS A 5 15.77 8.45 19.61
CA LYS A 5 15.23 9.68 20.21
C LYS A 5 15.88 10.96 19.66
N ALA A 6 17.18 10.93 19.38
CA ALA A 6 17.91 12.07 18.82
C ALA A 6 17.42 12.47 17.41
N ASP A 7 16.83 11.53 16.69
CA ASP A 7 16.37 11.67 15.30
C ASP A 7 14.84 11.51 15.16
N ASP A 8 14.08 11.55 16.27
CA ASP A 8 12.62 11.39 16.26
C ASP A 8 11.94 12.66 15.76
N ILE A 9 11.82 12.78 14.45
CA ILE A 9 11.18 13.93 13.78
C ILE A 9 9.66 13.76 13.70
N VAL A 10 9.13 12.53 13.77
CA VAL A 10 7.74 12.24 13.40
C VAL A 10 6.80 11.94 14.57
N ASN A 11 7.31 11.56 15.75
CA ASN A 11 6.47 11.25 16.90
C ASN A 11 6.50 12.35 17.97
N MET A 12 7.27 12.14 19.05
CA MET A 12 7.29 13.05 20.20
C MET A 12 8.03 14.34 19.88
N GLY A 13 9.05 14.28 19.01
CA GLY A 13 9.72 15.48 18.51
C GLY A 13 8.77 16.43 17.80
N LEU A 14 7.92 15.93 16.89
CA LEU A 14 6.88 16.74 16.25
C LEU A 14 5.90 17.31 17.28
N ALA A 15 5.39 16.46 18.18
CA ALA A 15 4.45 16.90 19.21
C ALA A 15 5.04 18.03 20.08
N LYS A 16 6.34 17.98 20.38
CA LYS A 16 7.04 19.04 21.10
C LYS A 16 7.19 20.31 20.28
N LEU A 17 7.47 20.21 18.98
CA LEU A 17 7.62 21.36 18.08
C LEU A 17 6.33 22.15 17.90
N VAL A 18 5.18 21.48 17.83
CA VAL A 18 3.86 22.12 17.62
C VAL A 18 3.02 22.26 18.89
N ASP A 19 3.61 21.95 20.04
CA ASP A 19 2.93 21.88 21.33
C ASP A 19 1.65 21.02 21.35
N ALA A 20 1.66 19.88 20.66
CA ALA A 20 0.48 19.02 20.55
C ALA A 20 0.29 18.11 21.77
N PRO A 21 -0.97 17.87 22.19
CA PRO A 21 -1.31 16.80 23.12
C PRO A 21 -1.12 15.42 22.46
N VAL A 22 -0.76 14.42 23.26
CA VAL A 22 -0.44 13.06 22.77
C VAL A 22 -1.39 12.04 23.38
N LEU A 23 -1.84 11.09 22.55
CA LEU A 23 -2.48 9.85 23.01
C LEU A 23 -1.52 8.70 22.75
N LEU A 24 -1.27 7.88 23.77
CA LEU A 24 -0.39 6.73 23.63
C LEU A 24 -1.22 5.47 23.38
N VAL A 25 -1.01 4.82 22.23
CA VAL A 25 -1.77 3.67 21.79
C VAL A 25 -0.94 2.39 21.90
N GLY A 26 -1.47 1.36 22.54
CA GLY A 26 -0.82 0.05 22.68
C GLY A 26 -1.56 -1.05 21.91
N ASP A 27 -0.83 -1.91 21.20
CA ASP A 27 -1.40 -3.06 20.47
C ASP A 27 -1.43 -4.30 21.37
N ILE A 28 -2.64 -4.73 21.79
CA ILE A 28 -2.79 -5.91 22.65
C ILE A 28 -2.69 -7.24 21.90
N ASP A 29 -2.90 -7.26 20.58
CA ASP A 29 -2.83 -8.48 19.76
C ASP A 29 -1.39 -9.03 19.70
N ARG A 30 -0.39 -8.14 19.86
CA ARG A 30 1.03 -8.50 19.99
C ARG A 30 1.42 -8.99 21.39
N GLY A 31 0.53 -8.89 22.37
CA GLY A 31 0.77 -9.27 23.76
C GLY A 31 1.60 -8.24 24.56
N GLY A 32 1.48 -8.29 25.90
CA GLY A 32 2.29 -7.46 26.80
C GLY A 32 1.91 -5.97 26.87
N VAL A 33 0.75 -5.57 26.34
CA VAL A 33 0.35 -4.16 26.18
C VAL A 33 0.47 -3.31 27.45
N PHE A 34 0.12 -3.86 28.62
CA PHE A 34 0.19 -3.12 29.88
C PHE A 34 1.62 -2.75 30.25
N ALA A 35 2.55 -3.70 30.08
CA ALA A 35 3.97 -3.45 30.33
C ALA A 35 4.56 -2.49 29.30
N GLN A 36 4.13 -2.58 28.03
CA GLN A 36 4.56 -1.66 26.96
C GLN A 36 4.11 -0.22 27.24
N LEU A 37 2.83 -0.01 27.54
CA LEU A 37 2.28 1.31 27.83
C LEU A 37 2.92 1.89 29.10
N PHE A 38 2.92 1.13 30.19
CA PHE A 38 3.54 1.57 31.45
C PHE A 38 5.03 1.86 31.28
N GLY A 39 5.78 0.94 30.67
CA GLY A 39 7.21 1.11 30.44
C GLY A 39 7.51 2.33 29.57
N THR A 40 6.71 2.58 28.53
CA THR A 40 6.87 3.77 27.68
C THR A 40 6.66 5.04 28.50
N VAL A 41 5.58 5.13 29.28
CA VAL A 41 5.30 6.31 30.13
C VAL A 41 6.43 6.58 31.12
N GLU A 42 6.98 5.53 31.74
CA GLU A 42 8.05 5.66 32.74
C GLU A 42 9.43 5.96 32.15
N LEU A 43 9.66 5.65 30.86
CA LEU A 43 10.93 5.91 30.17
C LEU A 43 11.01 7.31 29.55
N LEU A 44 9.90 8.05 29.48
CA LEU A 44 9.84 9.40 28.92
C LEU A 44 10.34 10.46 29.91
N GLU A 45 10.91 11.54 29.36
CA GLU A 45 11.27 12.70 30.18
C GLU A 45 10.01 13.41 30.73
N PRO A 46 10.11 14.15 31.84
CA PRO A 46 8.95 14.76 32.48
C PRO A 46 8.12 15.66 31.56
N ASP A 47 8.76 16.42 30.67
CA ASP A 47 8.09 17.29 29.70
C ASP A 47 7.37 16.49 28.61
N GLU A 48 7.94 15.37 28.17
CA GLU A 48 7.32 14.45 27.21
C GLU A 48 6.12 13.73 27.84
N ARG A 49 6.27 13.24 29.07
CA ARG A 49 5.21 12.59 29.83
C ARG A 49 4.01 13.52 30.04
N ALA A 50 4.26 14.80 30.32
CA ALA A 50 3.21 15.81 30.52
C ALA A 50 2.34 16.07 29.26
N ARG A 51 2.85 15.72 28.07
CA ARG A 51 2.10 15.82 26.81
C ARG A 51 1.08 14.70 26.66
N ILE A 52 1.30 13.55 27.28
CA ILE A 52 0.36 12.43 27.19
C ILE A 52 -0.92 12.80 27.96
N LYS A 53 -2.05 12.79 27.26
CA LYS A 53 -3.38 13.11 27.83
C LYS A 53 -4.21 11.88 28.13
N GLY A 54 -3.89 10.75 27.50
CA GLY A 54 -4.58 9.49 27.73
C GLY A 54 -3.94 8.31 27.02
N LEU A 55 -4.36 7.13 27.44
CA LEU A 55 -3.92 5.84 26.91
C LEU A 55 -5.06 5.18 26.12
N ILE A 56 -4.72 4.44 25.07
CA ILE A 56 -5.68 3.65 24.28
C ILE A 56 -5.13 2.23 24.16
N ILE A 57 -5.99 1.23 24.42
CA ILE A 57 -5.71 -0.15 24.06
C ILE A 57 -6.34 -0.43 22.70
N ASN A 58 -5.56 -0.91 21.74
CA ASN A 58 -6.02 -1.22 20.39
C ASN A 58 -5.98 -2.73 20.13
N LYS A 59 -6.81 -3.18 19.18
CA LYS A 59 -6.89 -4.55 18.65
C LYS A 59 -7.31 -5.62 19.67
N PHE A 60 -8.15 -5.25 20.64
CA PHE A 60 -8.62 -6.20 21.63
C PHE A 60 -9.60 -7.24 21.05
N ARG A 61 -9.49 -8.49 21.53
CA ARG A 61 -10.40 -9.58 21.15
C ARG A 61 -11.10 -10.11 22.39
N GLY A 62 -12.43 -10.16 22.36
CA GLY A 62 -13.25 -10.71 23.45
C GLY A 62 -14.02 -9.64 24.20
N ASP A 63 -14.42 -9.95 25.43
CA ASP A 63 -15.23 -9.08 26.29
C ASP A 63 -14.34 -8.07 27.02
N VAL A 64 -14.54 -6.77 26.75
CA VAL A 64 -13.79 -5.66 27.36
C VAL A 64 -13.97 -5.64 28.89
N GLY A 65 -15.07 -6.19 29.41
CA GLY A 65 -15.31 -6.35 30.85
C GLY A 65 -14.17 -7.09 31.56
N ILE A 66 -13.50 -8.03 30.88
CA ILE A 66 -12.37 -8.81 31.43
C ILE A 66 -11.13 -7.92 31.66
N LEU A 67 -10.95 -6.87 30.84
CA LEU A 67 -9.78 -5.99 30.93
C LEU A 67 -9.88 -4.94 32.05
N ARG A 68 -11.08 -4.67 32.58
CA ARG A 68 -11.31 -3.56 33.53
C ARG A 68 -10.32 -3.51 34.71
N PRO A 69 -9.97 -4.62 35.38
CA PRO A 69 -8.98 -4.58 36.47
C PRO A 69 -7.58 -4.16 36.01
N GLY A 70 -7.18 -4.59 34.81
CA GLY A 70 -5.90 -4.21 34.20
C GLY A 70 -5.87 -2.74 33.79
N LEU A 71 -6.98 -2.23 33.25
CA LEU A 71 -7.11 -0.80 32.91
C LEU A 71 -6.97 0.07 34.15
N ALA A 72 -7.69 -0.26 35.23
CA ALA A 72 -7.62 0.49 36.49
C ALA A 72 -6.20 0.50 37.07
N MET A 73 -5.49 -0.64 37.02
CA MET A 73 -4.09 -0.71 37.46
C MET A 73 -3.17 0.17 36.60
N LEU A 74 -3.41 0.21 35.28
CA LEU A 74 -2.63 1.04 34.37
C LEU A 74 -2.85 2.53 34.65
N GLU A 75 -4.09 2.95 34.87
CA GLU A 75 -4.42 4.33 35.24
C GLU A 75 -3.80 4.72 36.59
N GLU A 76 -3.88 3.83 37.59
CA GLU A 76 -3.27 4.04 38.91
C GLU A 76 -1.76 4.24 38.80
N LYS A 77 -1.07 3.41 38.01
CA LYS A 77 0.39 3.44 37.89
C LYS A 77 0.91 4.58 37.03
N THR A 78 0.19 4.93 35.97
CA THR A 78 0.64 5.95 35.02
C THR A 78 0.15 7.35 35.39
N HIS A 79 -0.91 7.44 36.21
CA HIS A 79 -1.69 8.65 36.47
C HIS A 79 -2.29 9.27 35.20
N LEU A 80 -2.53 8.44 34.18
CA LEU A 80 -3.13 8.83 32.92
C LEU A 80 -4.44 8.06 32.72
N PRO A 81 -5.51 8.71 32.25
CA PRO A 81 -6.77 8.04 31.96
C PRO A 81 -6.65 7.11 30.74
N VAL A 82 -7.38 6.01 30.74
CA VAL A 82 -7.58 5.18 29.55
C VAL A 82 -8.82 5.68 28.83
N PHE A 83 -8.63 6.26 27.64
CA PHE A 83 -9.71 6.82 26.82
C PHE A 83 -10.55 5.76 26.11
N GLY A 84 -10.08 4.51 26.04
CA GLY A 84 -10.89 3.42 25.55
C GLY A 84 -10.12 2.17 25.15
N VAL A 85 -10.88 1.15 24.78
CA VAL A 85 -10.38 -0.12 24.26
C VAL A 85 -11.00 -0.36 22.90
N VAL A 86 -10.22 -0.17 21.84
CA VAL A 86 -10.65 -0.41 20.48
C VAL A 86 -10.57 -1.91 20.18
N PRO A 87 -11.68 -2.56 19.80
CA PRO A 87 -11.66 -3.98 19.46
C PRO A 87 -10.86 -4.21 18.17
N TYR A 88 -10.56 -5.47 17.88
CA TYR A 88 -10.00 -5.84 16.59
C TYR A 88 -11.07 -5.65 15.49
N LEU A 89 -11.03 -4.49 14.85
CA LEU A 89 -11.90 -4.16 13.73
C LEU A 89 -11.41 -4.89 12.47
N LYS A 90 -12.31 -5.65 11.85
CA LYS A 90 -12.06 -6.27 10.55
C LYS A 90 -12.48 -5.28 9.47
N VAL A 91 -11.58 -4.38 9.12
CA VAL A 91 -11.76 -3.38 8.07
C VAL A 91 -10.72 -3.58 6.99
N ASP A 92 -11.11 -3.33 5.75
CA ASP A 92 -10.26 -3.47 4.56
C ASP A 92 -9.74 -2.10 4.12
N ILE A 93 -8.76 -1.59 4.88
CA ILE A 93 -8.12 -0.28 4.70
C ILE A 93 -6.67 -0.40 4.24
N GLU A 94 -6.14 0.63 3.58
CA GLU A 94 -4.75 0.65 3.11
C GLU A 94 -3.75 0.44 4.25
N ASP A 95 -2.87 -0.55 4.09
CA ASP A 95 -1.77 -0.78 5.03
C ASP A 95 -0.59 0.15 4.70
N GLU A 96 -0.01 0.77 5.72
CA GLU A 96 1.12 1.68 5.57
C GLU A 96 2.47 0.94 5.46
N ASP A 97 2.59 -0.25 6.08
CA ASP A 97 3.85 -0.98 6.20
C ASP A 97 3.88 -2.31 5.41
N SER A 98 5.07 -2.61 4.90
CA SER A 98 5.46 -3.81 4.15
C SER A 98 5.38 -5.13 4.94
N LEU A 99 5.25 -5.07 6.27
CA LEU A 99 5.04 -6.24 7.14
C LEU A 99 3.57 -6.67 7.24
N SER A 100 2.72 -6.21 6.33
CA SER A 100 1.30 -6.56 6.28
C SER A 100 1.03 -8.06 6.10
N ASP A 101 0.07 -8.57 6.87
CA ASP A 101 -0.47 -9.93 6.73
C ASP A 101 -1.17 -10.13 5.36
N ARG A 102 -1.58 -9.05 4.67
CA ARG A 102 -2.17 -9.10 3.32
C ARG A 102 -1.25 -9.78 2.31
N LEU A 103 0.07 -9.60 2.45
CA LEU A 103 1.05 -10.25 1.58
C LEU A 103 1.14 -11.78 1.76
N GLN A 104 0.43 -12.33 2.76
CA GLN A 104 0.30 -13.76 3.01
C GLN A 104 -1.08 -14.31 2.60
N VAL A 105 -2.05 -13.44 2.30
CA VAL A 105 -3.43 -13.83 1.99
C VAL A 105 -3.51 -14.49 0.61
N LYS A 106 -4.04 -15.71 0.58
CA LYS A 106 -4.58 -16.31 -0.64
C LYS A 106 -6.05 -15.92 -0.69
N ASN A 107 -6.41 -15.01 -1.59
CA ASN A 107 -7.83 -14.70 -1.79
C ASN A 107 -8.61 -15.97 -2.16
N ALA A 108 -9.91 -15.98 -1.81
CA ALA A 108 -10.84 -17.02 -2.24
C ALA A 108 -10.75 -17.23 -3.76
N VAL A 109 -11.01 -18.45 -4.23
CA VAL A 109 -10.96 -18.78 -5.67
C VAL A 109 -11.99 -17.94 -6.40
N LYS A 110 -11.53 -16.85 -7.01
CA LYS A 110 -12.32 -15.93 -7.83
C LYS A 110 -12.17 -16.32 -9.32
N PRO A 111 -13.08 -15.83 -10.20
CA PRO A 111 -13.06 -16.19 -11.62
C PRO A 111 -11.77 -15.83 -12.36
N LEU A 112 -11.08 -14.75 -11.96
CA LEU A 112 -9.82 -14.31 -12.54
C LEU A 112 -8.67 -14.47 -11.54
N ASP A 113 -7.48 -14.83 -12.02
CA ASP A 113 -6.27 -14.98 -11.21
C ASP A 113 -5.20 -13.94 -11.60
N ALA A 114 -4.92 -13.01 -10.69
CA ALA A 114 -3.86 -12.01 -10.84
C ALA A 114 -2.70 -12.33 -9.89
N ALA A 115 -1.54 -12.65 -10.45
CA ALA A 115 -0.33 -12.93 -9.67
C ALA A 115 0.56 -11.68 -9.57
N ILE A 116 0.66 -11.12 -8.37
CA ILE A 116 1.59 -10.02 -8.06
C ILE A 116 2.87 -10.63 -7.53
N VAL A 117 4.01 -10.27 -8.13
CA VAL A 117 5.30 -10.75 -7.63
C VAL A 117 5.67 -9.99 -6.36
N ARG A 118 5.77 -10.70 -5.24
CA ARG A 118 6.18 -10.13 -3.96
C ARG A 118 7.70 -10.01 -3.92
N LEU A 119 8.17 -8.90 -4.48
CA LEU A 119 9.58 -8.53 -4.47
C LEU A 119 10.10 -8.35 -3.02
N PRO A 120 11.37 -8.66 -2.74
CA PRO A 120 11.97 -8.46 -1.42
C PRO A 120 11.84 -7.02 -0.90
N HIS A 121 11.98 -6.03 -1.79
CA HIS A 121 11.89 -4.60 -1.43
C HIS A 121 10.63 -3.95 -2.01
N ILE A 122 9.53 -4.71 -2.11
CA ILE A 122 8.23 -4.22 -2.61
C ILE A 122 7.83 -2.89 -1.94
N SER A 123 7.36 -1.96 -2.75
CA SER A 123 6.82 -0.67 -2.33
C SER A 123 5.45 -0.45 -2.94
N ASN A 124 4.68 0.47 -2.36
CA ASN A 124 3.39 0.92 -2.91
C ASN A 124 2.47 -0.27 -3.25
N PHE A 125 2.51 -1.34 -2.44
CA PHE A 125 1.70 -2.54 -2.67
C PHE A 125 0.19 -2.24 -2.56
N THR A 126 -0.16 -1.13 -1.92
CA THR A 126 -1.52 -0.56 -1.85
C THR A 126 -2.08 -0.21 -3.22
N ASP A 127 -1.24 0.04 -4.25
CA ASP A 127 -1.68 0.30 -5.63
C ASP A 127 -2.62 -0.78 -6.17
N PHE A 128 -2.53 -2.01 -5.64
CA PHE A 128 -3.28 -3.16 -6.13
C PHE A 128 -4.49 -3.53 -5.26
N MET A 129 -4.75 -2.79 -4.17
CA MET A 129 -5.92 -3.03 -3.34
C MET A 129 -7.25 -2.97 -4.09
N PRO A 130 -7.46 -2.06 -5.06
CA PRO A 130 -8.68 -2.10 -5.87
C PRO A 130 -8.85 -3.44 -6.61
N LEU A 131 -7.75 -4.07 -7.04
CA LEU A 131 -7.81 -5.40 -7.66
C LEU A 131 -8.14 -6.48 -6.62
N GLU A 132 -7.59 -6.39 -5.39
CA GLU A 132 -7.87 -7.32 -4.30
C GLU A 132 -9.35 -7.33 -3.92
N GLN A 133 -9.94 -6.14 -3.89
CA GLN A 133 -11.33 -5.89 -3.49
C GLN A 133 -12.34 -6.22 -4.59
N HIS A 134 -11.92 -6.13 -5.86
CA HIS A 134 -12.80 -6.39 -7.00
C HIS A 134 -13.40 -7.81 -6.98
N PRO A 135 -14.72 -7.99 -7.16
CA PRO A 135 -15.41 -9.26 -6.93
C PRO A 135 -14.94 -10.40 -7.86
N LEU A 136 -14.51 -10.07 -9.08
CA LEU A 136 -14.05 -11.07 -10.05
C LEU A 136 -12.54 -11.40 -9.96
N LEU A 137 -11.73 -10.59 -9.28
CA LEU A 137 -10.27 -10.69 -9.30
C LEU A 137 -9.71 -11.33 -8.04
N GLY A 138 -9.20 -12.54 -8.20
CA GLY A 138 -8.38 -13.23 -7.20
C GLY A 138 -6.96 -12.74 -7.29
N VAL A 139 -6.56 -11.86 -6.37
CA VAL A 139 -5.19 -11.37 -6.29
C VAL A 139 -4.38 -12.24 -5.32
N ARG A 140 -3.16 -12.58 -5.72
CA ARG A 140 -2.23 -13.34 -4.89
C ARG A 140 -0.79 -12.86 -5.05
N TYR A 141 -0.10 -12.80 -3.93
CA TYR A 141 1.30 -12.42 -3.85
C TYR A 141 2.21 -13.66 -3.94
N VAL A 142 3.16 -13.67 -4.88
CA VAL A 142 4.01 -14.85 -5.15
C VAL A 142 5.49 -14.55 -5.04
N GLN A 143 6.24 -15.51 -4.51
CA GLN A 143 7.69 -15.43 -4.36
C GLN A 143 8.44 -16.61 -4.99
N THR A 144 7.72 -17.55 -5.60
CA THR A 144 8.31 -18.76 -6.19
C THR A 144 7.67 -19.08 -7.54
N THR A 145 8.40 -19.76 -8.42
CA THR A 145 7.90 -20.22 -9.72
C THR A 145 6.70 -21.16 -9.59
N ARG A 146 6.70 -22.04 -8.58
CA ARG A 146 5.55 -22.88 -8.23
C ARG A 146 4.35 -22.04 -7.80
N GLY A 147 4.60 -21.01 -7.00
CA GLY A 147 3.60 -20.03 -6.63
C GLY A 147 3.03 -19.34 -7.87
N LEU A 148 3.87 -18.87 -8.79
CA LEU A 148 3.45 -18.13 -9.98
C LEU A 148 2.47 -18.92 -10.85
N GLY A 149 2.71 -20.20 -11.15
CA GLY A 149 1.76 -21.03 -11.90
C GLY A 149 1.44 -20.48 -13.30
N ALA A 150 0.15 -20.44 -13.66
CA ALA A 150 -0.35 -19.92 -14.93
C ALA A 150 -1.54 -18.96 -14.67
N PRO A 151 -1.26 -17.73 -14.20
CA PRO A 151 -2.29 -16.77 -13.88
C PRO A 151 -2.87 -16.14 -15.14
N ASP A 152 -4.01 -15.45 -14.99
CA ASP A 152 -4.62 -14.67 -16.06
C ASP A 152 -3.86 -13.37 -16.32
N CYS A 153 -3.11 -12.85 -15.33
CA CYS A 153 -2.12 -11.79 -15.51
C CYS A 153 -0.98 -11.86 -14.47
N VAL A 154 0.17 -11.26 -14.82
CA VAL A 154 1.30 -11.07 -13.91
C VAL A 154 1.52 -9.59 -13.67
N ILE A 155 1.79 -9.21 -12.44
CA ILE A 155 2.11 -7.83 -12.05
C ILE A 155 3.48 -7.78 -11.37
N LEU A 156 4.37 -6.93 -11.87
CA LEU A 156 5.61 -6.53 -11.22
C LEU A 156 5.37 -5.17 -10.53
N PRO A 157 5.32 -5.13 -9.19
CA PRO A 157 5.00 -3.93 -8.44
C PRO A 157 6.18 -2.96 -8.38
N GLY A 158 5.95 -1.80 -7.75
CA GLY A 158 7.02 -0.90 -7.34
C GLY A 158 7.99 -1.56 -6.36
N THR A 159 9.24 -1.08 -6.36
CA THR A 159 10.26 -1.51 -5.40
C THR A 159 11.16 -0.34 -5.03
N LYS A 160 11.69 -0.38 -3.80
CA LYS A 160 12.69 0.57 -3.31
C LYS A 160 14.11 0.25 -3.77
N ASN A 161 14.34 -0.93 -4.35
CA ASN A 161 15.64 -1.35 -4.87
C ASN A 161 15.44 -2.23 -6.10
N THR A 162 15.37 -1.56 -7.25
CA THR A 162 15.04 -2.22 -8.52
C THR A 162 16.14 -3.16 -8.98
N VAL A 163 17.39 -2.83 -8.69
CA VAL A 163 18.55 -3.62 -9.13
C VAL A 163 18.63 -4.96 -8.39
N ASP A 164 18.55 -4.93 -7.06
CA ASP A 164 18.65 -6.16 -6.26
C ASP A 164 17.42 -7.05 -6.43
N ASP A 165 16.23 -6.46 -6.58
CA ASP A 165 15.01 -7.22 -6.82
C ASP A 165 15.02 -7.87 -8.22
N LEU A 166 15.58 -7.20 -9.23
CA LEU A 166 15.80 -7.81 -10.54
C LEU A 166 16.74 -9.02 -10.45
N LEU A 167 17.86 -8.89 -9.72
CA LEU A 167 18.80 -9.99 -9.49
C LEU A 167 18.13 -11.15 -8.75
N TRP A 168 17.32 -10.86 -7.73
CA TRP A 168 16.54 -11.84 -6.99
C TRP A 168 15.53 -12.58 -7.89
N LEU A 169 14.83 -11.90 -8.80
CA LEU A 169 13.94 -12.54 -9.79
C LEU A 169 14.68 -13.58 -10.63
N ARG A 170 15.94 -13.32 -11.00
CA ARG A 170 16.77 -14.28 -11.74
C ARG A 170 17.12 -15.48 -10.87
N GLN A 171 17.58 -15.20 -9.65
CA GLN A 171 18.04 -16.22 -8.70
C GLN A 171 16.95 -17.23 -8.34
N CYS A 172 15.71 -16.75 -8.11
CA CYS A 172 14.58 -17.62 -7.82
C CYS A 172 13.89 -18.22 -9.06
N GLY A 173 14.38 -17.88 -10.27
CA GLY A 173 13.86 -18.37 -11.55
C GLY A 173 12.54 -17.73 -12.01
N LEU A 174 12.04 -16.71 -11.30
CA LEU A 174 10.81 -16.00 -11.67
C LEU A 174 10.98 -15.20 -12.97
N GLU A 175 12.16 -14.62 -13.23
CA GLU A 175 12.45 -13.92 -14.50
C GLU A 175 12.10 -14.79 -15.72
N ALA A 176 12.66 -16.00 -15.77
CA ALA A 176 12.41 -16.94 -16.87
C ALA A 176 10.94 -17.39 -16.96
N ALA A 177 10.29 -17.58 -15.81
CA ALA A 177 8.89 -17.99 -15.77
C ALA A 177 7.95 -16.88 -16.28
N ILE A 178 8.19 -15.63 -15.90
CA ILE A 178 7.43 -14.45 -16.35
C ILE A 178 7.63 -14.25 -17.85
N SER A 179 8.87 -14.28 -18.34
CA SER A 179 9.15 -14.16 -19.78
C SER A 179 8.47 -15.26 -20.59
N LYS A 180 8.41 -16.49 -20.09
CA LYS A 180 7.67 -17.59 -20.73
C LYS A 180 6.16 -17.35 -20.76
N LEU A 181 5.58 -16.79 -19.70
CA LEU A 181 4.17 -16.42 -19.66
C LEU A 181 3.86 -15.29 -20.64
N ALA A 182 4.69 -14.25 -20.68
CA ALA A 182 4.58 -13.13 -21.62
C ALA A 182 4.64 -13.61 -23.08
N GLN A 183 5.56 -14.51 -23.41
CA GLN A 183 5.67 -15.11 -24.75
C GLN A 183 4.43 -15.93 -25.14
N ARG A 184 3.72 -16.52 -24.17
CA ARG A 184 2.44 -17.20 -24.38
C ARG A 184 1.26 -16.22 -24.45
N GLY A 185 1.53 -14.93 -24.41
CA GLY A 185 0.55 -13.86 -24.46
C GLY A 185 -0.08 -13.53 -23.12
N THR A 186 0.37 -14.09 -21.99
CA THR A 186 -0.14 -13.69 -20.66
C THR A 186 0.14 -12.21 -20.45
N PRO A 187 -0.85 -11.37 -20.08
CA PRO A 187 -0.61 -9.98 -19.82
C PRO A 187 0.38 -9.79 -18.66
N VAL A 188 1.28 -8.82 -18.82
CA VAL A 188 2.25 -8.42 -17.79
C VAL A 188 2.16 -6.93 -17.57
N LEU A 189 1.94 -6.50 -16.33
CA LEU A 189 1.93 -5.10 -15.93
C LEU A 189 3.14 -4.82 -15.04
N GLY A 190 3.92 -3.80 -15.37
CA GLY A 190 4.98 -3.27 -14.51
C GLY A 190 4.63 -1.89 -13.99
N VAL A 191 4.82 -1.66 -12.69
CA VAL A 191 4.62 -0.35 -12.06
C VAL A 191 5.95 0.13 -11.48
N CYS A 192 6.38 1.34 -11.82
CA CYS A 192 7.61 1.98 -11.34
C CYS A 192 8.85 1.07 -11.48
N GLY A 193 9.45 0.58 -10.39
CA GLY A 193 10.57 -0.37 -10.45
C GLY A 193 10.25 -1.63 -11.27
N GLY A 194 9.03 -2.16 -11.18
CA GLY A 194 8.57 -3.26 -12.02
C GLY A 194 8.52 -2.92 -13.50
N TYR A 195 8.12 -1.68 -13.86
CA TYR A 195 8.19 -1.18 -15.24
C TYR A 195 9.64 -1.13 -15.74
N GLN A 196 10.56 -0.62 -14.92
CA GLN A 196 11.98 -0.55 -15.26
C GLN A 196 12.57 -1.94 -15.54
N MET A 197 12.23 -2.94 -14.70
CA MET A 197 12.65 -4.34 -14.89
C MET A 197 12.19 -4.93 -16.22
N LEU A 198 11.01 -4.55 -16.72
CA LEU A 198 10.50 -5.05 -18.00
C LEU A 198 11.28 -4.54 -19.21
N GLY A 199 12.05 -3.46 -19.06
CA GLY A 199 12.86 -2.88 -20.13
C GLY A 199 14.04 -3.74 -20.60
N GLN A 200 14.80 -3.21 -21.55
CA GLN A 200 15.99 -3.84 -22.11
C GLN A 200 17.20 -3.73 -21.16
N THR A 201 17.39 -2.57 -20.54
CA THR A 201 18.56 -2.27 -19.71
C THR A 201 18.23 -1.37 -18.53
N LEU A 202 18.89 -1.64 -17.41
CA LEU A 202 18.89 -0.81 -16.22
C LEU A 202 20.33 -0.40 -15.94
N ALA A 203 20.66 0.87 -16.12
CA ALA A 203 21.98 1.42 -15.88
C ALA A 203 21.99 2.24 -14.58
N ASP A 204 22.87 1.88 -13.66
CA ASP A 204 23.15 2.61 -12.43
C ASP A 204 24.62 3.10 -12.48
N PRO A 205 24.95 4.12 -13.29
CA PRO A 205 26.34 4.54 -13.51
C PRO A 205 27.00 5.15 -12.28
N GLU A 206 26.20 5.69 -11.35
CA GLU A 206 26.67 6.35 -10.13
C GLU A 206 26.56 5.45 -8.89
N GLY A 207 25.92 4.28 -9.01
CA GLY A 207 25.72 3.35 -7.89
C GLY A 207 24.72 3.86 -6.85
N THR A 208 23.79 4.73 -7.24
CA THR A 208 22.85 5.38 -6.33
C THR A 208 21.78 4.42 -5.82
N GLU A 209 21.38 3.43 -6.63
CA GLU A 209 20.40 2.41 -6.28
C GLU A 209 21.09 1.19 -5.65
N SER A 210 22.20 0.76 -6.26
CA SER A 210 22.82 -0.54 -5.98
C SER A 210 24.12 -0.48 -5.19
N GLY A 211 24.52 0.72 -4.76
CA GLY A 211 25.75 0.98 -4.00
C GLY A 211 27.04 0.90 -4.81
N ARG A 212 26.98 0.58 -6.12
CA ARG A 212 28.13 0.55 -7.02
C ARG A 212 27.72 0.77 -8.49
N PRO A 213 28.59 1.37 -9.32
CA PRO A 213 28.33 1.49 -10.75
C PRO A 213 28.12 0.14 -11.44
N GLN A 214 26.98 -0.03 -12.11
CA GLN A 214 26.71 -1.23 -12.91
C GLN A 214 25.60 -1.02 -13.95
N THR A 215 25.56 -1.92 -14.94
CA THR A 215 24.46 -2.00 -15.92
C THR A 215 23.98 -3.43 -15.99
N LEU A 216 22.67 -3.62 -15.83
CA LEU A 216 22.01 -4.91 -15.96
C LEU A 216 21.16 -4.92 -17.23
N ARG A 217 21.04 -6.11 -17.84
CA ARG A 217 19.93 -6.37 -18.76
C ARG A 217 18.65 -6.48 -17.95
N GLY A 218 17.55 -5.90 -18.42
CA GLY A 218 16.21 -6.17 -17.90
C GLY A 218 15.63 -7.44 -18.52
N LEU A 219 14.32 -7.65 -18.35
CA LEU A 219 13.60 -8.80 -18.92
C LEU A 219 13.48 -8.70 -20.46
N GLY A 220 13.62 -7.50 -21.02
CA GLY A 220 13.55 -7.24 -22.46
C GLY A 220 12.16 -7.43 -23.05
N LEU A 221 11.11 -7.23 -22.25
CA LEU A 221 9.71 -7.34 -22.65
C LEU A 221 9.14 -6.00 -23.16
N LEU A 222 9.76 -4.89 -22.78
CA LEU A 222 9.46 -3.54 -23.28
C LEU A 222 10.68 -2.93 -23.97
N PRO A 223 10.49 -2.12 -25.03
CA PRO A 223 11.56 -1.47 -25.77
C PRO A 223 11.99 -0.18 -25.06
N THR A 224 12.42 -0.33 -23.81
CA THR A 224 12.74 0.78 -22.90
C THR A 224 14.11 0.61 -22.27
N GLN A 225 14.77 1.72 -21.95
CA GLN A 225 16.07 1.71 -21.28
C GLN A 225 16.01 2.69 -20.12
N THR A 226 16.36 2.24 -18.92
CA THR A 226 16.31 3.05 -17.70
C THR A 226 17.71 3.37 -17.23
N THR A 227 17.95 4.64 -16.90
CA THR A 227 19.16 5.10 -16.20
C THR A 227 18.76 5.66 -14.84
N PHE A 228 19.32 5.13 -13.75
CA PHE A 228 19.17 5.69 -12.41
C PHE A 228 19.99 6.96 -12.28
N THR A 229 19.38 7.98 -11.67
CA THR A 229 19.99 9.30 -11.47
C THR A 229 19.80 9.74 -10.03
N ALA A 230 20.62 10.69 -9.55
CA ALA A 230 20.47 11.24 -8.20
C ALA A 230 19.17 12.06 -8.01
N GLU A 231 18.60 12.57 -9.10
CA GLU A 231 17.38 13.37 -9.06
C GLU A 231 16.13 12.50 -8.90
N LYS A 232 15.36 12.75 -7.84
CA LYS A 232 14.10 12.07 -7.58
C LYS A 232 12.92 12.89 -8.06
N ARG A 233 12.16 12.35 -9.02
CA ARG A 233 10.86 12.90 -9.41
C ARG A 233 9.83 12.58 -8.34
N ARG A 234 9.04 13.58 -7.93
CA ARG A 234 7.92 13.48 -6.99
C ARG A 234 6.82 14.42 -7.44
N THR A 235 5.82 13.89 -8.13
CA THR A 235 4.78 14.73 -8.75
C THR A 235 3.44 14.01 -8.67
N GLN A 236 2.39 14.73 -8.32
CA GLN A 236 1.02 14.24 -8.46
C GLN A 236 0.59 14.49 -9.91
N SER A 237 0.05 13.45 -10.55
CA SER A 237 -0.15 13.42 -11.99
C SER A 237 -1.55 12.89 -12.30
N GLN A 238 -2.19 13.48 -13.30
CA GLN A 238 -3.39 12.93 -13.93
C GLN A 238 -3.01 12.47 -15.34
N ALA A 239 -3.63 11.40 -15.80
CA ALA A 239 -3.37 10.85 -17.12
C ALA A 239 -4.63 10.25 -17.74
N THR A 240 -4.62 10.11 -19.06
CA THR A 240 -5.60 9.31 -19.79
C THR A 240 -4.89 8.19 -20.51
N VAL A 241 -5.32 6.95 -20.29
CA VAL A 241 -4.73 5.78 -20.94
C VAL A 241 -5.01 5.85 -22.44
N THR A 242 -3.98 5.70 -23.24
CA THR A 242 -4.06 5.75 -24.71
C THR A 242 -3.83 4.39 -25.34
N ALA A 243 -3.23 3.46 -24.59
CA ALA A 243 -3.02 2.09 -25.02
C ALA A 243 -4.29 1.24 -24.93
N GLU A 244 -4.62 0.57 -26.04
CA GLU A 244 -5.56 -0.54 -26.02
C GLU A 244 -5.02 -1.67 -25.12
N PRO A 245 -5.89 -2.40 -24.39
CA PRO A 245 -7.35 -2.39 -24.44
C PRO A 245 -8.00 -1.45 -23.41
N PHE A 246 -7.24 -0.51 -22.85
CA PHE A 246 -7.66 0.35 -21.74
C PHE A 246 -7.84 1.82 -22.18
N ALA A 247 -7.91 2.06 -23.49
CA ALA A 247 -7.93 3.40 -24.04
C ALA A 247 -9.14 4.18 -23.52
N GLY A 248 -8.89 5.40 -23.05
CA GLY A 248 -9.89 6.29 -22.46
C GLY A 248 -9.97 6.27 -20.94
N ALA A 249 -9.35 5.29 -20.25
CA ALA A 249 -9.37 5.26 -18.79
C ALA A 249 -8.70 6.49 -18.17
N HIS A 250 -9.36 7.16 -17.24
CA HIS A 250 -8.80 8.28 -16.50
C HIS A 250 -8.06 7.80 -15.24
N LEU A 251 -6.81 8.21 -15.14
CA LEU A 251 -5.92 7.90 -14.03
C LEU A 251 -5.67 9.15 -13.20
N THR A 252 -5.75 9.00 -11.88
CA THR A 252 -5.23 9.98 -10.93
C THR A 252 -4.22 9.25 -10.06
N GLY A 253 -2.98 9.73 -10.06
CA GLY A 253 -1.89 9.03 -9.41
C GLY A 253 -0.73 9.94 -9.09
N TYR A 254 0.42 9.34 -8.87
CA TYR A 254 1.64 10.06 -8.56
C TYR A 254 2.88 9.32 -9.06
N GLU A 255 3.94 10.06 -9.33
CA GLU A 255 5.24 9.55 -9.76
C GLU A 255 6.24 9.76 -8.63
N ILE A 256 6.88 8.69 -8.15
CA ILE A 256 7.96 8.77 -7.14
C ILE A 256 9.09 7.82 -7.57
N HIS A 257 10.06 8.33 -8.34
CA HIS A 257 11.16 7.51 -8.86
C HIS A 257 12.42 8.33 -9.16
N THR A 258 13.56 7.65 -9.19
CA THR A 258 14.89 8.20 -9.54
C THR A 258 15.36 7.79 -10.93
N GLY A 259 14.76 6.74 -11.49
CA GLY A 259 15.07 6.24 -12.83
C GLY A 259 14.47 7.11 -13.92
N ARG A 260 15.25 7.43 -14.95
CA ARG A 260 14.79 8.07 -16.19
C ARG A 260 14.75 7.02 -17.28
N THR A 261 13.57 6.81 -17.86
CA THR A 261 13.37 5.81 -18.92
C THR A 261 13.23 6.46 -20.28
N THR A 262 14.05 6.03 -21.23
CA THR A 262 13.84 6.31 -22.66
C THR A 262 12.96 5.23 -23.27
N VAL A 263 12.00 5.64 -24.10
CA VAL A 263 10.97 4.77 -24.66
C VAL A 263 11.09 4.78 -26.19
N GLN A 264 11.20 3.59 -26.80
CA GLN A 264 11.17 3.40 -28.26
C GLN A 264 9.86 2.75 -28.75
N GLY A 265 8.92 2.48 -27.84
CA GLY A 265 7.61 1.90 -28.12
C GLY A 265 6.47 2.92 -28.04
N ALA A 266 5.23 2.42 -28.11
CA ALA A 266 4.06 3.25 -27.86
C ALA A 266 3.93 3.55 -26.35
N PRO A 267 3.49 4.76 -25.96
CA PRO A 267 3.24 5.09 -24.57
C PRO A 267 2.04 4.29 -24.03
N PHE A 268 1.99 4.10 -22.71
CA PHE A 268 0.83 3.51 -22.06
C PHE A 268 -0.31 4.53 -21.92
N CYS A 269 0.04 5.76 -21.51
CA CYS A 269 -0.90 6.84 -21.29
C CYS A 269 -0.31 8.19 -21.68
N THR A 270 -1.15 9.22 -21.66
CA THR A 270 -0.72 10.61 -21.83
C THR A 270 -1.08 11.38 -20.57
N LEU A 271 -0.11 12.06 -19.97
CA LEU A 271 -0.30 12.93 -18.81
C LEU A 271 -1.16 14.15 -19.19
N ALA A 272 -1.73 14.82 -18.18
CA ALA A 272 -2.58 16.00 -18.37
C ALA A 272 -1.86 17.17 -19.09
N ASP A 273 -0.53 17.24 -18.99
CA ASP A 273 0.29 18.23 -19.70
C ASP A 273 0.62 17.84 -21.17
N GLY A 274 0.10 16.69 -21.63
CA GLY A 274 0.33 16.15 -22.97
C GLY A 274 1.57 15.26 -23.08
N THR A 275 2.34 15.07 -22.01
CA THR A 275 3.55 14.25 -22.02
C THR A 275 3.19 12.76 -22.14
N PRO A 276 3.77 12.00 -23.10
CA PRO A 276 3.63 10.55 -23.16
C PRO A 276 4.28 9.88 -21.94
N GLU A 277 3.60 8.91 -21.33
CA GLU A 277 4.07 8.20 -20.15
C GLU A 277 3.93 6.68 -20.31
N GLY A 278 4.90 5.95 -19.75
CA GLY A 278 4.91 4.50 -19.76
C GLY A 278 5.27 3.91 -21.12
N CYS A 279 5.03 2.62 -21.27
CA CYS A 279 5.22 1.91 -22.53
C CYS A 279 4.30 0.69 -22.63
N VAL A 280 3.84 0.41 -23.85
CA VAL A 280 3.12 -0.82 -24.19
C VAL A 280 3.80 -1.55 -25.34
N GLN A 281 3.93 -2.87 -25.22
CA GLN A 281 4.32 -3.77 -26.31
C GLN A 281 3.53 -5.07 -26.23
N GLY A 282 2.61 -5.27 -27.19
CA GLY A 282 1.71 -6.43 -27.17
C GLY A 282 0.82 -6.42 -25.92
N GLN A 283 0.96 -7.44 -25.07
CA GLN A 283 0.21 -7.57 -23.81
C GLN A 283 1.06 -7.18 -22.59
N VAL A 284 2.17 -6.48 -22.81
CA VAL A 284 3.06 -5.99 -21.74
C VAL A 284 2.87 -4.49 -21.60
N PHE A 285 2.55 -4.05 -20.40
CA PHE A 285 2.24 -2.68 -20.05
C PHE A 285 3.18 -2.22 -18.94
N GLY A 286 3.66 -0.99 -19.02
CA GLY A 286 4.55 -0.39 -18.04
C GLY A 286 4.23 1.08 -17.81
N THR A 287 4.25 1.52 -16.55
CA THR A 287 4.02 2.92 -16.17
C THR A 287 4.78 3.28 -14.90
N TYR A 288 5.14 4.54 -14.74
CA TYR A 288 5.63 5.13 -13.49
C TYR A 288 4.52 5.61 -12.55
N LEU A 289 3.26 5.65 -13.02
CA LEU A 289 2.13 6.10 -12.21
C LEU A 289 1.75 5.05 -11.17
N HIS A 290 1.89 5.44 -9.90
CA HIS A 290 1.28 4.77 -8.75
C HIS A 290 -0.17 5.23 -8.57
N GLY A 291 -0.97 4.46 -7.82
CA GLY A 291 -2.41 4.73 -7.64
C GLY A 291 -3.26 4.53 -8.90
N LEU A 292 -2.71 3.85 -9.92
CA LEU A 292 -3.36 3.68 -11.24
C LEU A 292 -4.75 2.99 -11.19
N PHE A 293 -5.05 2.28 -10.10
CA PHE A 293 -6.32 1.57 -9.91
C PHE A 293 -7.28 2.29 -8.94
N ASP A 294 -6.84 3.37 -8.30
CA ASP A 294 -7.55 4.00 -7.18
C ASP A 294 -8.88 4.65 -7.61
N SER A 295 -8.96 5.14 -8.85
CA SER A 295 -10.19 5.68 -9.43
C SER A 295 -11.24 4.61 -9.74
N GLY A 296 -10.86 3.33 -9.74
CA GLY A 296 -11.71 2.20 -10.11
C GLY A 296 -11.90 2.02 -11.63
N GLU A 297 -11.76 3.06 -12.45
CA GLU A 297 -12.01 2.96 -13.89
C GLU A 297 -11.07 1.97 -14.57
N LEU A 298 -9.76 2.07 -14.30
CA LEU A 298 -8.80 1.11 -14.84
C LEU A 298 -9.02 -0.28 -14.25
N THR A 299 -9.45 -0.40 -12.98
CA THR A 299 -9.77 -1.68 -12.32
C THR A 299 -10.86 -2.43 -13.07
N GLU A 300 -11.96 -1.75 -13.39
CA GLU A 300 -13.08 -2.31 -14.15
C GLU A 300 -12.67 -2.69 -15.58
N GLN A 301 -11.94 -1.81 -16.27
CA GLN A 301 -11.44 -2.11 -17.61
C GLN A 301 -10.45 -3.29 -17.62
N PHE A 302 -9.59 -3.39 -16.60
CA PHE A 302 -8.64 -4.48 -16.42
C PHE A 302 -9.36 -5.80 -16.16
N ALA A 303 -10.34 -5.83 -15.25
CA ALA A 303 -11.17 -7.01 -15.02
C ALA A 303 -11.94 -7.44 -16.28
N ALA A 304 -12.58 -6.49 -16.97
CA ALA A 304 -13.33 -6.77 -18.20
C ALA A 304 -12.42 -7.32 -19.31
N TYR A 305 -11.21 -6.78 -19.45
CA TYR A 305 -10.21 -7.29 -20.39
C TYR A 305 -9.83 -8.75 -20.08
N LEU A 306 -9.53 -9.08 -18.81
CA LEU A 306 -9.19 -10.44 -18.41
C LEU A 306 -10.38 -11.40 -18.58
N CYS A 307 -11.60 -10.97 -18.28
CA CYS A 307 -12.82 -11.74 -18.56
C CYS A 307 -12.97 -12.09 -20.04
N ARG A 308 -12.81 -11.09 -20.95
CA ARG A 308 -12.86 -11.32 -22.40
C ARG A 308 -11.82 -12.34 -22.86
N ARG A 309 -10.62 -12.26 -22.30
CA ARG A 309 -9.53 -13.18 -22.61
C ARG A 309 -9.77 -14.60 -22.13
N LYS A 310 -10.41 -14.74 -20.97
CA LYS A 310 -10.74 -16.04 -20.37
C LYS A 310 -12.04 -16.63 -20.93
N GLY A 311 -12.83 -15.84 -21.63
CA GLY A 311 -14.14 -16.23 -22.16
C GLY A 311 -15.23 -16.28 -21.09
N ILE A 312 -15.14 -15.45 -20.06
CA ILE A 312 -16.12 -15.36 -18.97
C ILE A 312 -16.95 -14.07 -19.13
N ASP A 313 -18.26 -14.18 -18.90
CA ASP A 313 -19.18 -13.03 -18.88
C ASP A 313 -19.02 -12.22 -17.57
N PRO A 314 -18.70 -10.91 -17.63
CA PRO A 314 -18.59 -10.05 -16.45
C PRO A 314 -19.89 -9.91 -15.65
N ALA A 315 -21.06 -10.15 -16.25
CA ALA A 315 -22.36 -9.92 -15.64
C ALA A 315 -22.69 -10.84 -14.44
N ALA A 316 -21.83 -11.80 -14.12
CA ALA A 316 -22.02 -12.72 -13.00
C ALA A 316 -21.76 -12.10 -11.61
N ALA A 317 -21.21 -10.88 -11.52
CA ALA A 317 -21.04 -10.16 -10.26
C ALA A 317 -21.36 -8.67 -10.43
N ALA A 318 -22.35 -8.18 -9.69
CA ALA A 318 -22.67 -6.75 -9.68
C ALA A 318 -21.50 -5.97 -9.03
N PRO A 319 -20.94 -4.95 -9.69
CA PRO A 319 -19.92 -4.11 -9.08
C PRO A 319 -20.59 -3.14 -8.09
N ILE A 320 -20.08 -3.09 -6.87
CA ILE A 320 -20.16 -1.90 -6.02
C ILE A 320 -19.04 -0.98 -6.50
N SER A 321 -19.26 0.33 -6.60
CA SER A 321 -18.18 1.24 -6.97
C SER A 321 -17.05 1.15 -5.94
N MET A 322 -15.81 1.03 -6.41
CA MET A 322 -14.62 0.98 -5.55
C MET A 322 -14.54 2.17 -4.58
N GLN A 323 -14.94 3.36 -5.02
CA GLN A 323 -15.00 4.55 -4.19
C GLN A 323 -16.03 4.41 -3.06
N GLU A 324 -17.18 3.80 -3.34
CA GLU A 324 -18.22 3.54 -2.34
C GLU A 324 -17.75 2.49 -1.34
N TYR A 325 -17.09 1.42 -1.81
CA TYR A 325 -16.51 0.41 -0.93
C TYR A 325 -15.42 0.98 -0.02
N ARG A 326 -14.49 1.78 -0.55
CA ARG A 326 -13.45 2.45 0.24
C ARG A 326 -14.07 3.37 1.30
N THR A 327 -15.05 4.17 0.91
CA THR A 327 -15.78 5.06 1.85
C THR A 327 -16.44 4.23 2.94
N GLN A 328 -17.10 3.13 2.59
CA GLN A 328 -17.72 2.21 3.56
C GLN A 328 -16.70 1.61 4.54
N GLN A 329 -15.51 1.20 4.08
CA GLN A 329 -14.47 0.65 4.96
C GLN A 329 -13.88 1.72 5.90
N LEU A 330 -13.72 2.96 5.41
CA LEU A 330 -13.28 4.09 6.22
C LEU A 330 -14.34 4.46 7.27
N ASP A 331 -15.63 4.44 6.91
CA ASP A 331 -16.73 4.70 7.83
C ASP A 331 -16.81 3.60 8.91
N LEU A 332 -16.67 2.32 8.55
CA LEU A 332 -16.59 1.21 9.52
C LEU A 332 -15.44 1.39 10.52
N LEU A 333 -14.28 1.85 10.05
CA LEU A 333 -13.15 2.15 10.92
C LEU A 333 -13.48 3.35 11.83
N ALA A 334 -13.96 4.45 11.24
CA ALA A 334 -14.26 5.69 11.96
C ALA A 334 -15.32 5.47 13.04
N ASP A 335 -16.41 4.77 12.71
CA ASP A 335 -17.49 4.42 13.63
C ASP A 335 -17.01 3.43 14.69
N GLY A 336 -16.23 2.43 14.29
CA GLY A 336 -15.63 1.46 15.20
C GLY A 336 -14.73 2.11 16.24
N VAL A 337 -13.90 3.08 15.84
CA VAL A 337 -13.06 3.85 16.77
C VAL A 337 -13.90 4.79 17.62
N ARG A 338 -14.82 5.56 17.01
CA ARG A 338 -15.70 6.52 17.69
C ARG A 338 -16.55 5.86 18.78
N HIS A 339 -17.08 4.67 18.53
CA HIS A 339 -17.92 3.95 19.49
C HIS A 339 -17.15 3.45 20.71
N ASN A 340 -15.83 3.22 20.58
CA ASN A 340 -15.01 2.58 21.59
C ASN A 340 -14.04 3.53 22.31
N LEU A 341 -14.07 4.82 21.97
CA LEU A 341 -13.28 5.87 22.62
C LEU A 341 -14.19 6.91 23.29
N ASP A 342 -13.75 7.44 24.41
CA ASP A 342 -14.30 8.65 25.01
C ASP A 342 -13.89 9.86 24.16
N LEU A 343 -14.67 10.14 23.12
CA LEU A 343 -14.41 11.27 22.24
C LEU A 343 -14.54 12.62 22.96
N ALA A 344 -15.34 12.72 24.02
CA ALA A 344 -15.43 13.96 24.79
C ALA A 344 -14.08 14.27 25.46
N ALA A 345 -13.44 13.26 26.06
CA ALA A 345 -12.10 13.39 26.62
C ALA A 345 -11.03 13.68 25.54
N VAL A 346 -11.13 13.06 24.36
CA VAL A 346 -10.23 13.34 23.23
C VAL A 346 -10.36 14.79 22.75
N TYR A 347 -11.58 15.28 22.52
CA TYR A 347 -11.78 16.67 22.09
C TYR A 347 -11.35 17.67 23.17
N ALA A 348 -11.63 17.38 24.44
CA ALA A 348 -11.16 18.20 25.55
C ALA A 348 -9.63 18.25 25.63
N ALA A 349 -8.95 17.12 25.40
CA ALA A 349 -7.48 17.06 25.34
C ALA A 349 -6.92 17.91 24.19
N MET A 350 -7.64 18.03 23.07
CA MET A 350 -7.30 18.90 21.94
C MET A 350 -7.68 20.37 22.14
N GLY A 351 -8.39 20.72 23.23
CA GLY A 351 -8.91 22.08 23.44
C GLY A 351 -10.09 22.44 22.53
N LEU A 352 -10.81 21.43 22.00
CA LEU A 352 -11.94 21.62 21.09
C LEU A 352 -13.27 21.38 21.82
N ALA A 353 -14.30 22.14 21.45
CA ALA A 353 -15.67 21.83 21.83
C ALA A 353 -16.16 20.58 21.08
N GLN A 354 -16.93 19.73 21.74
CA GLN A 354 -17.49 18.53 21.13
C GLN A 354 -18.38 18.92 19.92
N PRO A 355 -18.15 18.36 18.73
CA PRO A 355 -19.04 18.58 17.60
C PRO A 355 -20.45 18.09 17.96
N ALA A 356 -21.49 18.79 17.52
CA ALA A 356 -22.86 18.27 17.62
C ALA A 356 -22.90 16.86 16.99
N GLU A 357 -23.49 15.89 17.68
CA GLU A 357 -23.61 14.52 17.18
C GLU A 357 -24.22 14.58 15.77
N ARG A 358 -23.57 13.92 14.80
CA ARG A 358 -24.21 13.67 13.50
C ARG A 358 -25.42 12.79 13.82
N GLY A 359 -26.61 13.39 13.79
CA GLY A 359 -27.85 12.63 13.90
C GLY A 359 -27.84 11.52 12.86
N ASN A 360 -28.25 10.32 13.26
CA ASN A 360 -28.63 9.26 12.33
C ASN A 360 -29.85 9.75 11.53
N ASP A 361 -29.61 10.53 10.48
CA ASP A 361 -30.57 10.75 9.42
C ASP A 361 -30.38 9.63 8.39
N GLN A 362 -31.24 8.61 8.56
CA GLN A 362 -31.75 7.59 7.62
C GLN A 362 -30.85 6.99 6.54
#